data_AF-A0A523JPR1-F1
#
_entry.id   AF-A0A523JPR1-F1
#
_cell.length_a   1.000
_cell.length_b   1.000
_cell.length_c   1.000
_cell.angle_alpha   90.00
_cell.angle_beta   90.00
_cell.angle_gamma   90.00
#
_symmetry.space_group_name_H-M   'P 1'
#
loop_
_entity.id
_entity.type
_entity.pdbx_description
1 polymer ?
#
loop_
_entity_poly.entity_id
_entity_poly.type
_entity_poly.pdbx_seq_one_letter_code
_entity_poly.pdbx_strand_id
1 'polypeptide(L)'
;MTEKKELNITRRAALVGMAGAAGTVLARSAAGQDVQVSGSNRPVAPDDSTKVLGSRWSSDLGQRSPYEALKRVPSGTLSSSETPLQDLHGTITPADLHFERHHAGVPFIDPEKHKLVIHGMVRRPMTFSVSDLKRFPAVSRICFLECSGNLYHDAPEQTTAQLLAGMTSQSEWTGVMVSTLMREVGVSPKSSWFLAEGADAAVLARSIPKQFWDEAMIVYAQNGEAVRPENGYPIRLLNPGCEGNSCVKWLRRMEFSDSPFMTREETSKYTEPVIGEVARQFSLVMDARSIITYPSYPDTIEKGWIEIQGIAWSGRGKITAAEVSTDDGRSWQQAVLQEPVFSKAHARFRHLFNWDGKDTVIMSRAIDESGYVQPNRAEWIAARGPGSGPYHRNPITGWRLMAGGNVVYRVEEWG
;
A
#
# COMPACT_ATOMS: atom_id res chain seq x y z
N MET A 1 5.39 55.60 52.32
CA MET A 1 5.02 55.72 50.89
C MET A 1 6.16 55.10 50.11
N THR A 2 6.02 54.01 49.36
CA THR A 2 4.88 53.57 48.56
C THR A 2 5.06 52.06 48.27
N GLU A 3 3.98 51.30 48.37
CA GLU A 3 3.89 49.87 48.06
C GLU A 3 4.20 49.57 46.58
N LYS A 4 4.78 48.39 46.30
CA LYS A 4 4.69 47.73 45.00
C LYS A 4 4.30 46.25 45.16
N LYS A 5 2.98 46.06 45.05
CA LYS A 5 2.17 44.92 44.59
C LYS A 5 2.91 43.61 44.23
N GLU A 6 2.65 42.59 45.03
CA GLU A 6 2.87 41.18 44.70
C GLU A 6 1.89 40.70 43.62
N LEU A 7 2.38 39.92 42.66
CA LEU A 7 1.58 39.24 41.65
C LEU A 7 0.86 38.04 42.28
N ASN A 8 -0.44 38.20 42.53
CA ASN A 8 -1.33 37.13 42.97
C ASN A 8 -1.56 36.11 41.84
N ILE A 9 -0.76 35.04 41.81
CA ILE A 9 -1.06 33.84 41.03
C ILE A 9 -2.05 33.01 41.83
N THR A 10 -3.34 33.15 41.51
CA THR A 10 -4.38 32.25 42.03
C THR A 10 -4.09 30.80 41.61
N ARG A 11 -4.18 29.88 42.56
CA ARG A 11 -3.99 28.41 42.45
C ARG A 11 -5.00 27.69 41.53
N ARG A 12 -5.22 28.19 40.31
CA ARG A 12 -6.13 27.61 39.31
C ARG A 12 -5.54 27.57 37.89
N ALA A 13 -4.22 27.52 37.80
CA ALA A 13 -3.51 27.34 36.54
C ALA A 13 -2.24 26.50 36.77
N ALA A 14 -2.39 25.18 36.81
CA ALA A 14 -1.28 24.25 36.68
C ALA A 14 -1.82 22.85 36.33
N LEU A 15 -2.01 22.59 35.04
CA LEU A 15 -1.90 21.27 34.43
C LEU A 15 -1.98 21.43 32.91
N VAL A 16 -0.91 22.01 32.36
CA VAL A 16 -0.53 21.80 30.96
C VAL A 16 0.83 21.13 31.02
N GLY A 17 0.88 19.91 30.49
CA GLY A 17 2.12 19.16 30.32
C GLY A 17 2.10 17.79 30.98
N MET A 18 1.64 16.78 30.23
CA MET A 18 2.37 15.52 30.12
C MET A 18 1.94 14.81 28.84
N ALA A 19 2.93 14.60 27.98
CA ALA A 19 2.85 13.67 26.88
C ALA A 19 2.66 12.24 27.43
N GLY A 20 1.84 11.44 26.76
CA GLY A 20 1.97 9.98 26.69
C GLY A 20 1.80 9.18 27.99
N ALA A 21 0.57 9.09 28.52
CA ALA A 21 0.04 7.91 29.21
C ALA A 21 -1.49 8.06 29.30
N ALA A 22 -2.23 6.96 29.17
CA ALA A 22 -3.70 6.95 29.21
C ALA A 22 -4.21 7.58 30.52
N GLY A 23 -4.87 8.74 30.44
CA GLY A 23 -5.42 9.46 31.58
C GLY A 23 -6.91 9.16 31.75
N THR A 24 -7.29 8.52 32.85
CA THR A 24 -8.68 8.42 33.30
C THR A 24 -9.17 9.78 33.81
N VAL A 25 -10.24 10.32 33.24
CA VAL A 25 -10.92 11.52 33.76
C VAL A 25 -12.09 11.07 34.62
N LEU A 26 -12.07 11.43 35.90
CA LEU A 26 -13.20 11.24 36.81
C LEU A 26 -14.17 12.42 36.61
N ALA A 27 -15.38 12.13 36.13
CA ALA A 27 -16.45 13.12 36.04
C ALA A 27 -17.50 12.81 37.12
N ARG A 28 -17.95 13.83 37.86
CA ARG A 28 -19.06 13.69 38.82
C ARG A 28 -20.38 13.97 38.13
N SER A 29 -21.30 13.02 38.23
CA SER A 29 -22.70 13.23 37.82
C SER A 29 -23.40 14.24 38.77
N ALA A 30 -24.51 14.82 38.31
CA ALA A 30 -25.34 15.72 39.12
C ALA A 30 -25.88 15.07 40.42
N ALA A 31 -25.86 13.73 40.50
CA ALA A 31 -26.22 12.95 41.69
C ALA A 31 -25.02 12.60 42.59
N GLY A 32 -23.83 13.13 42.32
CA GLY A 32 -22.65 12.96 43.18
C GLY A 32 -21.90 11.63 43.03
N GLN A 33 -22.24 10.81 42.03
CA GLN A 33 -21.47 9.60 41.70
C GLN A 33 -20.31 9.94 40.77
N ASP A 34 -19.10 9.46 41.13
CA ASP A 34 -17.92 9.48 40.28
C ASP A 34 -18.11 8.46 39.14
N VAL A 35 -18.25 8.95 37.91
CA VAL A 35 -18.31 8.12 36.70
C VAL A 35 -16.91 8.07 36.11
N GLN A 36 -16.35 6.87 35.96
CA GLN A 36 -15.21 6.64 35.09
C GLN A 36 -15.69 6.79 33.65
N VAL A 37 -15.53 7.98 33.09
CA VAL A 37 -15.68 8.17 31.66
C VAL A 37 -14.33 7.80 31.04
N SER A 38 -14.31 6.73 30.25
CA SER A 38 -13.18 6.46 29.36
C SER A 38 -13.16 7.58 28.32
N GLY A 39 -12.53 8.70 28.67
CA GLY A 39 -12.48 9.88 27.84
C GLY A 39 -11.74 9.56 26.57
N SER A 40 -12.38 9.76 25.41
CA SER A 40 -11.65 9.75 24.15
C SER A 40 -10.53 10.77 24.25
N ASN A 41 -9.28 10.37 24.01
CA ASN A 41 -8.11 11.26 23.93
C ASN A 41 -8.18 12.25 22.73
N ARG A 42 -9.38 12.45 22.17
CA ARG A 42 -9.66 13.33 21.05
C ARG A 42 -9.50 14.77 21.53
N PRO A 43 -8.68 15.60 20.86
CA PRO A 43 -8.56 17.01 21.19
C PRO A 43 -9.94 17.69 21.20
N VAL A 44 -10.11 18.71 22.03
CA VAL A 44 -11.34 19.52 22.03
C VAL A 44 -11.07 20.79 21.24
N ALA A 45 -11.85 21.02 20.19
CA ALA A 45 -11.84 22.28 19.45
C ALA A 45 -12.64 23.34 20.23
N PRO A 46 -12.29 24.63 20.11
CA PRO A 46 -13.15 25.70 20.61
C PRO A 46 -14.51 25.68 19.88
N ASP A 47 -15.57 26.06 20.58
CA ASP A 47 -16.94 26.12 20.01
C ASP A 47 -17.02 27.04 18.79
N ASP A 48 -16.26 28.15 18.80
CA ASP A 48 -16.10 29.06 17.68
C ASP A 48 -14.61 29.35 17.47
N SER A 49 -14.03 28.77 16.42
CA SER A 49 -12.61 28.92 16.08
C SER A 49 -12.23 30.36 15.71
N THR A 50 -13.19 31.22 15.36
CA THR A 50 -12.92 32.64 15.06
C THR A 50 -12.66 33.47 16.32
N LYS A 51 -12.95 32.93 17.51
CA LYS A 51 -12.75 33.62 18.81
C LYS A 51 -11.44 33.26 19.49
N VAL A 52 -10.70 32.30 18.95
CA VAL A 52 -9.42 31.85 19.51
C VAL A 52 -8.33 32.04 18.46
N LEU A 53 -7.30 32.81 18.80
CA LEU A 53 -6.17 32.99 17.90
C LEU A 53 -5.42 31.65 17.75
N GLY A 54 -5.17 31.24 16.51
CA GLY A 54 -4.33 30.08 16.21
C GLY A 54 -2.93 30.26 16.79
N SER A 55 -2.43 29.24 17.49
CA SER A 55 -1.10 29.28 18.12
C SER A 55 0.04 28.95 17.15
N ARG A 56 -0.29 28.38 15.97
CA ARG A 56 0.68 27.96 14.97
C ARG A 56 0.72 28.90 13.79
N TRP A 57 1.90 29.44 13.54
CA TRP A 57 2.27 30.13 12.31
C TRP A 57 2.79 29.11 11.29
N SER A 58 3.35 29.57 10.16
CA SER A 58 4.03 28.70 9.20
C SER A 58 5.09 27.83 9.89
N SER A 59 5.20 26.56 9.49
CA SER A 59 6.19 25.61 9.98
C SER A 59 7.08 25.09 8.85
N ASP A 60 8.27 24.58 9.20
CA ASP A 60 9.19 23.99 8.22
C ASP A 60 8.59 22.77 7.50
N LEU A 61 7.73 22.01 8.21
CA LEU A 61 6.99 20.87 7.69
C LEU A 61 5.54 20.91 8.17
N GLY A 62 4.62 20.47 7.31
CA GLY A 62 3.22 20.25 7.67
C GLY A 62 3.05 19.06 8.63
N GLN A 63 2.04 19.11 9.48
CA GLN A 63 1.64 18.00 10.35
C GLN A 63 0.18 17.64 10.08
N ARG A 64 -0.16 16.35 10.23
CA ARG A 64 -1.56 15.93 10.18
C ARG A 64 -2.33 16.57 11.33
N SER A 65 -3.61 16.86 11.08
CA SER A 65 -4.53 17.27 12.13
C SER A 65 -4.54 16.24 13.27
N PRO A 66 -4.61 16.65 14.54
CA PRO A 66 -4.65 15.70 15.65
C PRO A 66 -5.98 14.91 15.72
N TYR A 67 -6.94 15.22 14.85
CA TYR A 67 -8.15 14.43 14.63
C TYR A 67 -7.96 13.29 13.62
N GLU A 68 -6.83 13.27 12.91
CA GLU A 68 -6.49 12.30 11.87
C GLU A 68 -5.42 11.34 12.41
N ALA A 69 -5.76 10.05 12.53
CA ALA A 69 -4.91 9.04 13.16
C ALA A 69 -4.43 7.96 12.17
N LEU A 70 -4.20 8.34 10.91
CA LEU A 70 -3.72 7.41 9.88
C LEU A 70 -2.37 6.84 10.27
N LYS A 71 -2.27 5.52 10.24
CA LYS A 71 -1.03 4.80 10.50
C LYS A 71 -1.02 3.50 9.72
N ARG A 72 0.18 3.02 9.41
CA ARG A 72 0.37 1.64 8.99
C ARG A 72 0.18 0.72 10.20
N VAL A 73 -0.29 -0.49 9.96
CA VAL A 73 -0.32 -1.54 10.97
C VAL A 73 0.87 -2.45 10.67
N PRO A 74 1.84 -2.64 11.58
CA PRO A 74 2.88 -3.64 11.39
C PRO A 74 2.33 -5.05 11.58
N SER A 75 2.79 -6.00 10.76
CA SER A 75 2.50 -7.42 11.01
C SER A 75 3.18 -7.89 12.29
N GLY A 76 2.70 -8.99 12.89
CA GLY A 76 3.24 -9.51 14.15
C GLY A 76 4.74 -9.84 14.13
N THR A 77 5.29 -10.13 12.94
CA THR A 77 6.74 -10.38 12.75
C THR A 77 7.55 -9.11 12.52
N LEU A 78 6.90 -7.93 12.45
CA LEU A 78 7.47 -6.63 12.11
C LEU A 78 8.22 -6.60 10.76
N SER A 79 7.93 -7.59 9.91
CA SER A 79 8.60 -7.75 8.61
C SER A 79 7.77 -7.17 7.46
N SER A 80 6.54 -6.73 7.75
CA SER A 80 5.69 -5.95 6.85
C SER A 80 4.86 -4.94 7.63
N SER A 81 4.30 -3.96 6.93
CA SER A 81 3.20 -3.14 7.45
C SER A 81 2.23 -2.77 6.34
N GLU A 82 0.94 -2.68 6.67
CA GLU A 82 -0.14 -2.50 5.70
C GLU A 82 -0.58 -1.03 5.60
N THR A 83 -0.89 -0.57 4.39
CA THR A 83 -1.43 0.77 4.10
C THR A 83 -2.88 0.91 4.58
N PRO A 84 -3.26 2.01 5.25
CA PRO A 84 -4.61 2.24 5.78
C PRO A 84 -5.65 2.54 4.68
N LEU A 85 -5.94 1.58 3.80
CA LEU A 85 -6.73 1.80 2.57
C LEU A 85 -8.10 2.47 2.80
N GLN A 86 -8.79 2.12 3.89
CA GLN A 86 -10.09 2.71 4.25
C GLN A 86 -10.03 4.19 4.62
N ASP A 87 -8.87 4.65 5.10
CA ASP A 87 -8.67 6.04 5.57
C ASP A 87 -8.10 6.95 4.45
N LEU A 88 -7.78 6.39 3.28
CA LEU A 88 -7.17 7.13 2.17
C LEU A 88 -8.18 7.61 1.14
N HIS A 89 -7.97 8.83 0.66
CA HIS A 89 -8.71 9.42 -0.45
C HIS A 89 -7.93 9.36 -1.77
N GLY A 90 -8.64 9.42 -2.89
CA GLY A 90 -8.02 9.39 -4.22
C GLY A 90 -7.30 8.08 -4.47
N THR A 91 -6.14 8.15 -5.13
CA THR A 91 -5.34 6.96 -5.49
C THR A 91 -3.85 7.10 -5.21
N ILE A 92 -3.34 8.26 -4.76
CA ILE A 92 -1.94 8.42 -4.36
C ILE A 92 -1.81 8.14 -2.86
N THR A 93 -1.02 7.14 -2.50
CA THR A 93 -0.69 6.82 -1.11
C THR A 93 0.37 7.80 -0.61
N PRO A 94 0.13 8.53 0.50
CA PRO A 94 1.18 9.33 1.16
C PRO A 94 2.43 8.49 1.44
N ALA A 95 3.62 9.06 1.22
CA ALA A 95 4.87 8.28 1.26
C ALA A 95 5.14 7.66 2.65
N ASP A 96 4.71 8.33 3.73
CA ASP A 96 4.75 7.87 5.12
C ASP A 96 3.76 6.74 5.44
N LEU A 97 2.80 6.48 4.55
CA LEU A 97 1.78 5.44 4.66
C LEU A 97 1.91 4.35 3.59
N HIS A 98 2.93 4.41 2.73
CA HIS A 98 3.24 3.34 1.78
C HIS A 98 3.60 2.06 2.55
N PHE A 99 2.99 0.94 2.15
CA PHE A 99 3.18 -0.34 2.81
C PHE A 99 4.66 -0.74 2.81
N GLU A 100 5.08 -1.52 3.81
CA GLU A 100 6.45 -2.01 3.91
C GLU A 100 6.51 -3.53 3.82
N ARG A 101 7.61 -4.04 3.26
CA ARG A 101 8.06 -5.43 3.41
C ARG A 101 9.59 -5.45 3.43
N HIS A 102 10.17 -6.01 4.50
CA HIS A 102 11.61 -6.24 4.65
C HIS A 102 11.91 -7.72 4.93
N HIS A 103 13.07 -8.20 4.48
CA HIS A 103 13.56 -9.55 4.81
C HIS A 103 14.73 -9.53 5.80
N ALA A 104 15.40 -8.38 5.96
CA ALA A 104 16.43 -8.17 6.97
C ALA A 104 16.47 -6.72 7.50
N GLY A 105 15.29 -6.12 7.68
CA GLY A 105 15.15 -4.73 8.15
C GLY A 105 15.53 -3.67 7.11
N VAL A 106 15.61 -2.42 7.56
CA VAL A 106 15.97 -1.26 6.73
C VAL A 106 17.46 -0.96 6.95
N PRO A 107 18.33 -1.11 5.92
CA PRO A 107 19.74 -0.78 6.04
C PRO A 107 19.95 0.74 6.13
N PHE A 108 20.97 1.15 6.88
CA PHE A 108 21.43 2.53 6.92
C PHE A 108 22.45 2.77 5.80
N ILE A 109 22.03 3.49 4.75
CA ILE A 109 22.84 3.69 3.54
C ILE A 109 23.22 5.16 3.39
N ASP A 110 24.52 5.41 3.26
CA ASP A 110 25.09 6.68 2.84
C ASP A 110 24.93 6.82 1.30
N PRO A 111 24.13 7.79 0.81
CA PRO A 111 23.84 7.93 -0.61
C PRO A 111 25.07 8.31 -1.45
N GLU A 112 26.09 8.94 -0.87
CA GLU A 112 27.31 9.35 -1.58
C GLU A 112 28.21 8.15 -1.87
N LYS A 113 28.18 7.16 -0.97
CA LYS A 113 28.93 5.90 -1.09
C LYS A 113 28.16 4.82 -1.83
N HIS A 114 26.83 4.89 -1.88
CA HIS A 114 26.01 3.91 -2.58
C HIS A 114 26.28 3.94 -4.08
N LYS A 115 26.51 2.75 -4.66
CA LYS A 115 26.78 2.57 -6.09
C LYS A 115 25.88 1.48 -6.66
N LEU A 116 25.54 1.63 -7.93
CA LEU A 116 24.92 0.60 -8.76
C LEU A 116 25.96 0.06 -9.73
N VAL A 117 26.27 -1.23 -9.63
CA VAL A 117 27.12 -1.94 -10.60
C VAL A 117 26.24 -2.61 -11.65
N ILE A 118 26.49 -2.36 -12.93
CA ILE A 118 25.81 -3.03 -14.05
C ILE A 118 26.86 -3.83 -14.84
N HIS A 119 26.71 -5.15 -14.90
CA HIS A 119 27.66 -6.05 -15.54
C HIS A 119 26.99 -7.32 -16.14
N GLY A 120 27.77 -8.37 -16.40
CA GLY A 120 27.33 -9.59 -17.07
C GLY A 120 27.46 -9.50 -18.59
N MET A 121 26.40 -9.87 -19.32
CA MET A 121 26.35 -9.84 -20.79
C MET A 121 26.21 -8.41 -21.36
N VAL A 122 27.19 -7.57 -21.07
CA VAL A 122 27.28 -6.17 -21.51
C VAL A 122 28.62 -5.90 -22.18
N ARG A 123 28.67 -4.97 -23.13
CA ARG A 123 29.91 -4.56 -23.80
C ARG A 123 30.85 -3.80 -22.87
N ARG A 124 30.29 -2.96 -21.99
CA ARG A 124 31.04 -2.12 -21.05
C ARG A 124 30.41 -2.19 -19.67
N PRO A 125 30.91 -3.05 -18.77
CA PRO A 125 30.52 -3.03 -17.36
C PRO A 125 30.79 -1.65 -16.74
N MET A 126 29.86 -1.15 -15.95
CA MET A 126 29.95 0.20 -15.37
C MET A 126 29.43 0.24 -13.94
N THR A 127 29.94 1.22 -13.18
CA THR A 127 29.46 1.56 -11.85
C THR A 127 28.92 2.97 -11.87
N PHE A 128 27.69 3.16 -11.41
CA PHE A 128 27.02 4.47 -11.34
C PHE A 128 26.85 4.89 -9.89
N SER A 129 27.17 6.14 -9.58
CA SER A 129 26.70 6.77 -8.35
C SER A 129 25.23 7.21 -8.47
N VAL A 130 24.60 7.54 -7.34
CA VAL A 130 23.24 8.09 -7.34
C VAL A 130 23.17 9.41 -8.12
N SER A 131 24.22 10.24 -8.06
CA SER A 131 24.29 11.49 -8.83
C SER A 131 24.46 11.24 -10.33
N ASP A 132 25.20 10.19 -10.74
CA ASP A 132 25.27 9.81 -12.16
C ASP A 132 23.90 9.41 -12.71
N LEU A 133 23.13 8.62 -11.94
CA LEU A 133 21.78 8.22 -12.34
C LEU A 133 20.88 9.44 -12.55
N LYS A 134 20.94 10.44 -11.66
CA LYS A 134 20.14 11.68 -11.77
C LYS A 134 20.51 12.56 -12.98
N ARG A 135 21.59 12.26 -13.71
CA ARG A 135 21.99 12.99 -14.93
C ARG A 135 21.38 12.42 -16.21
N PHE A 136 20.84 11.20 -16.17
CA PHE A 136 20.12 10.63 -17.30
C PHE A 136 18.71 11.26 -17.44
N PRO A 137 18.08 11.15 -18.62
CA PRO A 137 16.70 11.58 -18.80
C PRO A 137 15.76 10.91 -17.79
N ALA A 138 15.12 11.73 -16.96
CA ALA A 138 14.19 11.27 -15.94
C ALA A 138 12.79 11.04 -16.53
N VAL A 139 12.07 10.06 -15.99
CA VAL A 139 10.67 9.78 -16.28
C VAL A 139 9.92 9.67 -14.95
N SER A 140 8.70 10.20 -14.91
CA SER A 140 7.77 10.06 -13.79
C SER A 140 6.59 9.20 -14.22
N ARG A 141 6.19 8.21 -13.41
CA ARG A 141 5.05 7.34 -13.68
C ARG A 141 4.24 7.10 -12.40
N ILE A 142 2.92 7.21 -12.51
CA ILE A 142 1.99 6.77 -11.47
C ILE A 142 1.77 5.27 -11.68
N CYS A 143 2.17 4.45 -10.71
CA CYS A 143 1.88 3.02 -10.74
C CYS A 143 1.77 2.45 -9.32
N PHE A 144 1.04 1.34 -9.21
CA PHE A 144 0.94 0.61 -7.96
C PHE A 144 2.16 -0.28 -7.72
N LEU A 145 2.35 -0.62 -6.45
CA LEU A 145 3.19 -1.72 -6.01
C LEU A 145 2.34 -2.60 -5.10
N GLU A 146 2.34 -3.90 -5.33
CA GLU A 146 1.58 -4.88 -4.52
C GLU A 146 2.50 -6.04 -4.13
N CYS A 147 2.46 -6.45 -2.87
CA CYS A 147 3.11 -7.70 -2.44
C CYS A 147 2.35 -8.89 -3.03
N SER A 148 3.04 -9.89 -3.60
CA SER A 148 2.33 -11.09 -4.06
C SER A 148 1.62 -11.83 -2.92
N GLY A 149 2.08 -11.66 -1.67
CA GLY A 149 1.40 -12.17 -0.47
C GLY A 149 0.16 -11.38 -0.03
N ASN A 150 -0.27 -10.36 -0.76
CA ASN A 150 -1.39 -9.49 -0.38
C ASN A 150 -2.71 -10.27 -0.40
N LEU A 151 -3.23 -10.58 0.79
CA LEU A 151 -4.60 -10.97 1.13
C LEU A 151 -4.49 -11.70 2.47
N TYR A 152 -5.18 -11.24 3.51
CA TYR A 152 -5.23 -12.00 4.75
C TYR A 152 -6.16 -13.22 4.58
N HIS A 153 -5.57 -14.42 4.54
CA HIS A 153 -6.28 -15.69 4.32
C HIS A 153 -7.40 -15.89 5.33
N ASP A 154 -7.03 -16.01 6.60
CA ASP A 154 -7.90 -16.38 7.71
C ASP A 154 -8.43 -15.13 8.41
N ALA A 155 -8.79 -14.12 7.62
CA ALA A 155 -9.27 -12.84 8.11
C ALA A 155 -10.59 -13.05 8.90
N PRO A 156 -10.64 -12.72 10.21
CA PRO A 156 -11.89 -12.74 10.96
C PRO A 156 -12.82 -11.59 10.53
N GLU A 157 -14.07 -11.62 10.99
CA GLU A 157 -15.06 -10.56 10.70
C GLU A 157 -14.57 -9.15 11.06
N GLN A 158 -13.77 -9.01 12.11
CA GLN A 158 -13.23 -7.72 12.59
C GLN A 158 -11.93 -7.32 11.87
N THR A 159 -11.81 -7.65 10.58
CA THR A 159 -10.66 -7.28 9.73
C THR A 159 -10.95 -5.99 8.98
N THR A 160 -10.07 -4.99 9.09
CA THR A 160 -10.15 -3.74 8.32
C THR A 160 -9.68 -3.94 6.88
N ALA A 161 -10.03 -3.03 5.96
CA ALA A 161 -9.52 -3.09 4.57
C ALA A 161 -7.98 -3.07 4.52
N GLN A 162 -7.35 -2.31 5.42
CA GLN A 162 -5.92 -2.30 5.67
C GLN A 162 -5.34 -3.69 5.97
N LEU A 163 -5.90 -4.39 6.97
CA LEU A 163 -5.40 -5.73 7.31
C LEU A 163 -5.71 -6.76 6.23
N LEU A 164 -6.86 -6.62 5.57
CA LEU A 164 -7.30 -7.57 4.55
C LEU A 164 -6.41 -7.54 3.30
N ALA A 165 -6.11 -6.35 2.76
CA ALA A 165 -5.42 -6.22 1.48
C ALA A 165 -4.51 -4.97 1.38
N GLY A 166 -4.04 -4.43 2.51
CA GLY A 166 -3.24 -3.22 2.56
C GLY A 166 -1.75 -3.38 2.19
N MET A 167 -1.29 -4.55 1.72
CA MET A 167 0.05 -4.67 1.13
C MET A 167 0.06 -4.22 -0.34
N THR A 168 -0.58 -3.08 -0.60
CA THR A 168 -0.59 -2.38 -1.87
C THR A 168 -0.55 -0.87 -1.63
N SER A 169 0.13 -0.14 -2.52
CA SER A 169 0.22 1.31 -2.48
C SER A 169 0.45 1.84 -3.88
N GLN A 170 0.05 3.07 -4.12
CA GLN A 170 0.32 3.76 -5.37
C GLN A 170 1.07 5.06 -5.11
N SER A 171 2.06 5.32 -5.95
CA SER A 171 2.86 6.54 -5.89
C SER A 171 3.21 7.01 -7.29
N GLU A 172 3.53 8.28 -7.40
CA GLU A 172 4.29 8.78 -8.54
C GLU A 172 5.77 8.45 -8.30
N TRP A 173 6.36 7.65 -9.18
CA TRP A 173 7.76 7.25 -9.11
C TRP A 173 8.57 7.99 -10.15
N THR A 174 9.69 8.59 -9.74
CA THR A 174 10.59 9.32 -10.65
C THR A 174 11.98 8.69 -10.66
N GLY A 175 12.50 8.46 -11.86
CA GLY A 175 13.75 7.74 -12.06
C GLY A 175 14.22 7.68 -13.51
N VAL A 176 15.14 6.76 -13.78
CA VAL A 176 15.70 6.50 -15.10
C VAL A 176 15.16 5.16 -15.63
N MET A 177 14.76 5.12 -16.90
CA MET A 177 14.40 3.86 -17.55
C MET A 177 15.59 2.91 -17.58
N VAL A 178 15.39 1.63 -17.22
CA VAL A 178 16.42 0.59 -17.33
C VAL A 178 16.95 0.50 -18.77
N SER A 179 16.07 0.61 -19.76
CA SER A 179 16.44 0.62 -21.18
C SER A 179 17.45 1.72 -21.55
N THR A 180 17.46 2.87 -20.86
CA THR A 180 18.45 3.92 -21.06
C THR A 180 19.84 3.48 -20.60
N LEU A 181 19.93 2.87 -19.42
CA LEU A 181 21.19 2.35 -18.89
C LEU A 181 21.68 1.14 -19.70
N MET A 182 20.77 0.31 -20.20
CA MET A 182 21.11 -0.81 -21.07
C MET A 182 21.83 -0.37 -22.36
N ARG A 183 21.38 0.74 -22.96
CA ARG A 183 22.05 1.34 -24.13
C ARG A 183 23.45 1.85 -23.77
N GLU A 184 23.59 2.48 -22.61
CA GLU A 184 24.87 3.03 -22.13
C GLU A 184 25.94 1.96 -21.91
N VAL A 185 25.57 0.83 -21.27
CA VAL A 185 26.49 -0.31 -21.02
C VAL A 185 26.62 -1.23 -22.23
N GLY A 186 25.69 -1.15 -23.18
CA GLY A 186 25.64 -1.99 -24.38
C GLY A 186 25.28 -3.45 -24.06
N VAL A 187 24.07 -3.70 -23.57
CA VAL A 187 23.56 -5.06 -23.30
C VAL A 187 23.57 -5.90 -24.59
N SER A 188 24.07 -7.13 -24.48
CA SER A 188 24.07 -8.11 -25.56
C SER A 188 22.65 -8.46 -26.00
N PRO A 189 22.33 -8.50 -27.31
CA PRO A 189 21.03 -8.96 -27.80
C PRO A 189 20.66 -10.39 -27.36
N LYS A 190 21.66 -11.21 -27.01
CA LYS A 190 21.49 -12.58 -26.50
C LYS A 190 21.01 -12.62 -25.04
N SER A 191 21.09 -11.50 -24.31
CA SER A 191 20.59 -11.45 -22.94
C SER A 191 19.06 -11.48 -22.94
N SER A 192 18.51 -12.30 -22.04
CA SER A 192 17.08 -12.52 -21.85
C SER A 192 16.64 -12.34 -20.39
N TRP A 193 17.59 -12.22 -19.46
CA TRP A 193 17.38 -12.01 -18.03
C TRP A 193 18.38 -11.01 -17.44
N PHE A 194 17.98 -10.28 -16.41
CA PHE A 194 18.94 -9.64 -15.52
C PHE A 194 18.64 -9.96 -14.06
N LEU A 195 19.68 -10.13 -13.25
CA LEU A 195 19.59 -10.11 -11.80
C LEU A 195 19.44 -8.66 -11.33
N ALA A 196 18.59 -8.41 -10.36
CA ALA A 196 18.61 -7.20 -9.54
C ALA A 196 18.89 -7.61 -8.10
N GLU A 197 19.85 -6.97 -7.44
CA GLU A 197 20.31 -7.35 -6.09
C GLU A 197 20.36 -6.12 -5.16
N GLY A 198 19.81 -6.27 -3.97
CA GLY A 198 19.73 -5.26 -2.92
C GLY A 198 20.95 -5.22 -2.00
N ALA A 199 21.11 -4.12 -1.28
CA ALA A 199 22.21 -3.88 -0.34
C ALA A 199 21.88 -4.19 1.13
N ASP A 200 20.70 -4.75 1.42
CA ASP A 200 20.34 -5.20 2.76
C ASP A 200 21.01 -6.54 3.12
N ALA A 201 20.94 -6.91 4.40
CA ALA A 201 21.57 -8.15 4.88
C ALA A 201 20.91 -9.43 4.34
N ALA A 202 19.69 -9.35 3.78
CA ALA A 202 19.09 -10.47 3.07
C ALA A 202 19.72 -10.69 1.68
N VAL A 203 20.40 -9.66 1.15
CA VAL A 203 20.91 -9.61 -0.23
C VAL A 203 19.81 -10.05 -1.20
N LEU A 204 18.61 -9.47 -1.03
CA LEU A 204 17.46 -9.88 -1.80
C LEU A 204 17.76 -9.70 -3.28
N ALA A 205 17.61 -10.78 -4.04
CA ALA A 205 17.98 -10.81 -5.45
C ALA A 205 16.91 -11.49 -6.28
N ARG A 206 16.57 -10.91 -7.44
CA ARG A 206 15.52 -11.38 -8.33
C ARG A 206 15.92 -11.31 -9.80
N SER A 207 15.55 -12.33 -10.55
CA SER A 207 15.71 -12.43 -12.00
C SER A 207 14.52 -11.79 -12.71
N ILE A 208 14.80 -10.82 -13.57
CA ILE A 208 13.80 -10.08 -14.34
C ILE A 208 13.90 -10.47 -15.83
N PRO A 209 12.88 -11.11 -16.41
CA PRO A 209 12.91 -11.49 -17.81
C PRO A 209 12.71 -10.30 -18.73
N LYS A 210 13.24 -10.43 -19.95
CA LYS A 210 13.26 -9.40 -21.00
C LYS A 210 11.94 -8.72 -21.27
N GLN A 211 10.82 -9.43 -21.12
CA GLN A 211 9.48 -8.90 -21.36
C GLN A 211 9.08 -7.72 -20.46
N PHE A 212 9.79 -7.47 -19.34
CA PHE A 212 9.50 -6.35 -18.43
C PHE A 212 10.46 -5.16 -18.55
N TRP A 213 11.52 -5.28 -19.35
CA TRP A 213 12.63 -4.31 -19.34
C TRP A 213 12.26 -2.94 -19.92
N ASP A 214 11.31 -2.91 -20.86
CA ASP A 214 10.89 -1.67 -21.53
C ASP A 214 10.15 -0.70 -20.61
N GLU A 215 9.58 -1.23 -19.51
CA GLU A 215 8.87 -0.44 -18.50
C GLU A 215 9.61 -0.33 -17.17
N ALA A 216 10.66 -1.13 -16.96
CA ALA A 216 11.43 -1.13 -15.73
C ALA A 216 12.18 0.21 -15.54
N MET A 217 12.23 0.66 -14.29
CA MET A 217 12.85 1.93 -13.90
C MET A 217 13.75 1.74 -12.67
N ILE A 218 14.84 2.50 -12.63
CA ILE A 218 15.59 2.72 -11.40
C ILE A 218 15.13 4.06 -10.83
N VAL A 219 14.44 4.02 -9.70
CA VAL A 219 13.75 5.19 -9.13
C VAL A 219 14.47 5.69 -7.88
N TYR A 220 14.57 7.02 -7.78
CA TYR A 220 15.20 7.74 -6.67
C TYR A 220 14.24 8.72 -5.99
N ALA A 221 13.04 8.91 -6.54
CA ALA A 221 12.02 9.77 -5.97
C ALA A 221 10.62 9.12 -5.99
N GLN A 222 9.82 9.44 -4.98
CA GLN A 222 8.47 8.97 -4.73
C GLN A 222 7.62 10.16 -4.27
N ASN A 223 6.50 10.41 -4.95
CA ASN A 223 5.56 11.49 -4.64
C ASN A 223 6.24 12.88 -4.51
N GLY A 224 7.16 13.19 -5.42
CA GLY A 224 7.83 14.50 -5.49
C GLY A 224 9.05 14.68 -4.57
N GLU A 225 9.34 13.74 -3.66
CA GLU A 225 10.52 13.77 -2.79
C GLU A 225 11.39 12.53 -2.98
N ALA A 226 12.55 12.46 -2.31
CA ALA A 226 13.37 11.25 -2.32
C ALA A 226 12.58 10.05 -1.77
N VAL A 227 12.80 8.85 -2.33
CA VAL A 227 12.21 7.61 -1.79
C VAL A 227 12.55 7.48 -0.30
N ARG A 228 11.63 6.98 0.51
CA ARG A 228 11.88 6.78 1.95
C ARG A 228 12.85 5.60 2.19
N PRO A 229 13.65 5.60 3.28
CA PRO A 229 14.56 4.49 3.61
C PRO A 229 13.93 3.10 3.53
N GLU A 230 12.76 2.93 4.15
CA GLU A 230 11.94 1.72 4.14
C GLU A 230 11.48 1.29 2.73
N ASN A 231 11.40 2.25 1.80
CA ASN A 231 10.95 2.06 0.43
C ASN A 231 12.11 1.98 -0.57
N GLY A 232 13.37 1.99 -0.09
CA GLY A 232 14.55 1.67 -0.90
C GLY A 232 15.53 2.81 -1.12
N TYR A 233 15.54 3.86 -0.29
CA TYR A 233 16.54 4.93 -0.38
C TYR A 233 17.99 4.41 -0.37
N PRO A 234 18.86 4.85 -1.30
CA PRO A 234 18.68 5.98 -2.21
C PRO A 234 18.07 5.64 -3.58
N ILE A 235 18.08 4.37 -3.97
CA ILE A 235 17.55 3.90 -5.26
C ILE A 235 16.94 2.50 -5.13
N ARG A 236 15.88 2.25 -5.89
CA ARG A 236 15.29 0.91 -6.05
C ARG A 236 15.00 0.60 -7.51
N LEU A 237 14.87 -0.69 -7.81
CA LEU A 237 14.19 -1.14 -9.02
C LEU A 237 12.67 -1.03 -8.85
N LEU A 238 12.00 -0.64 -9.91
CA LEU A 238 10.56 -0.64 -10.07
C LEU A 238 10.20 -1.35 -11.38
N ASN A 239 9.40 -2.40 -11.29
CA ASN A 239 8.86 -3.15 -12.43
C ASN A 239 7.33 -2.98 -12.42
N PRO A 240 6.78 -2.01 -13.17
CA PRO A 240 5.35 -1.74 -13.16
C PRO A 240 4.51 -2.99 -13.46
N GLY A 241 3.52 -3.25 -12.60
CA GLY A 241 2.60 -4.38 -12.73
C GLY A 241 3.14 -5.74 -12.25
N CYS A 242 4.41 -5.82 -11.85
CA CYS A 242 4.99 -7.03 -11.30
C CYS A 242 4.84 -7.10 -9.78
N GLU A 243 4.95 -8.31 -9.23
CA GLU A 243 4.95 -8.56 -7.79
C GLU A 243 6.06 -7.76 -7.09
N GLY A 244 5.73 -7.21 -5.93
CA GLY A 244 6.57 -6.23 -5.24
C GLY A 244 7.96 -6.74 -4.86
N ASN A 245 8.13 -8.05 -4.67
CA ASN A 245 9.44 -8.64 -4.39
C ASN A 245 10.43 -8.48 -5.56
N SER A 246 9.94 -8.44 -6.80
CA SER A 246 10.77 -8.18 -7.99
C SER A 246 11.24 -6.72 -8.08
N CYS A 247 10.60 -5.80 -7.37
CA CYS A 247 10.98 -4.38 -7.29
C CYS A 247 12.06 -4.21 -6.20
N VAL A 248 13.28 -4.67 -6.46
CA VAL A 248 14.35 -4.75 -5.46
C VAL A 248 14.71 -3.38 -4.87
N LYS A 249 14.66 -3.26 -3.54
CA LYS A 249 15.04 -2.05 -2.79
C LYS A 249 16.55 -1.98 -2.57
N TRP A 250 17.06 -0.78 -2.32
CA TRP A 250 18.47 -0.54 -2.02
C TRP A 250 19.39 -1.12 -3.10
N LEU A 251 18.99 -0.93 -4.36
CA LEU A 251 19.55 -1.64 -5.50
C LEU A 251 21.04 -1.32 -5.64
N ARG A 252 21.89 -2.35 -5.61
CA ARG A 252 23.36 -2.20 -5.70
C ARG A 252 23.97 -2.87 -6.92
N ARG A 253 23.31 -3.86 -7.51
CA ARG A 253 23.86 -4.63 -8.62
C ARG A 253 22.78 -5.08 -9.58
N MET A 254 23.10 -4.98 -10.87
CA MET A 254 22.40 -5.61 -11.97
C MET A 254 23.35 -6.45 -12.81
N GLU A 255 22.95 -7.66 -13.17
CA GLU A 255 23.77 -8.59 -13.95
C GLU A 255 22.96 -9.20 -15.08
N PHE A 256 23.34 -8.94 -16.32
CA PHE A 256 22.66 -9.46 -17.51
C PHE A 256 23.12 -10.88 -17.85
N SER A 257 22.17 -11.76 -18.15
CA SER A 257 22.36 -13.19 -18.46
C SER A 257 21.40 -13.65 -19.58
N ASP A 258 21.59 -14.86 -20.08
CA ASP A 258 20.70 -15.56 -21.02
C ASP A 258 19.77 -16.57 -20.31
N SER A 259 19.88 -16.67 -18.99
CA SER A 259 19.11 -17.56 -18.13
C SER A 259 18.82 -16.91 -16.76
N PRO A 260 17.73 -17.31 -16.07
CA PRO A 260 17.44 -16.82 -14.72
C PRO A 260 18.49 -17.33 -13.73
N PHE A 261 18.73 -16.56 -12.67
CA PHE A 261 19.74 -16.84 -11.65
C PHE A 261 19.29 -17.85 -10.59
N MET A 262 18.01 -18.18 -10.54
CA MET A 262 17.41 -19.17 -9.64
C MET A 262 17.74 -18.91 -8.16
N THR A 263 17.60 -17.65 -7.73
CA THR A 263 17.87 -17.25 -6.34
C THR A 263 16.84 -17.86 -5.37
N ARG A 264 17.10 -17.77 -4.06
CA ARG A 264 16.16 -18.21 -3.02
C ARG A 264 14.76 -17.61 -3.19
N GLU A 265 14.68 -16.32 -3.52
CA GLU A 265 13.43 -15.55 -3.59
C GLU A 265 12.69 -15.71 -4.94
N GLU A 266 13.06 -16.72 -5.73
CA GLU A 266 12.33 -17.16 -6.93
C GLU A 266 12.35 -18.69 -7.13
N THR A 267 12.81 -19.44 -6.12
CA THR A 267 12.82 -20.90 -6.08
C THR A 267 12.15 -21.42 -4.82
N SER A 268 12.73 -21.14 -3.65
CA SER A 268 12.20 -21.53 -2.33
C SER A 268 11.02 -20.66 -1.91
N LYS A 269 11.03 -19.39 -2.30
CA LYS A 269 9.97 -18.41 -2.05
C LYS A 269 9.45 -17.86 -3.37
N TYR A 270 8.26 -17.27 -3.33
CA TYR A 270 7.57 -16.71 -4.52
C TYR A 270 7.36 -17.74 -5.63
N THR A 271 7.19 -18.99 -5.23
CA THR A 271 6.77 -20.11 -6.07
C THR A 271 5.44 -20.63 -5.55
N GLU A 272 4.55 -20.98 -6.46
CA GLU A 272 3.19 -21.43 -6.13
C GLU A 272 3.09 -22.92 -6.42
N PRO A 273 2.94 -23.80 -5.41
CA PRO A 273 2.57 -25.18 -5.66
C PRO A 273 1.25 -25.23 -6.42
N VAL A 274 1.15 -26.08 -7.43
CA VAL A 274 -0.11 -26.31 -8.16
C VAL A 274 -0.51 -27.77 -8.04
N ILE A 275 -1.62 -28.17 -8.66
CA ILE A 275 -2.06 -29.57 -8.66
C ILE A 275 -0.95 -30.44 -9.29
N GLY A 276 -0.53 -31.49 -8.57
CA GLY A 276 0.60 -32.34 -8.90
C GLY A 276 1.89 -31.94 -8.16
N GLU A 277 2.96 -32.70 -8.34
CA GLU A 277 4.27 -32.42 -7.70
C GLU A 277 5.07 -31.33 -8.44
N VAL A 278 4.40 -30.24 -8.84
CA VAL A 278 5.00 -29.13 -9.60
C VAL A 278 4.62 -27.77 -9.01
N ALA A 279 5.45 -26.77 -9.25
CA ALA A 279 5.22 -25.41 -8.80
C ALA A 279 5.41 -24.41 -9.95
N ARG A 280 4.58 -23.36 -9.97
CA ARG A 280 4.79 -22.21 -10.86
C ARG A 280 5.92 -21.35 -10.33
N GLN A 281 6.80 -20.94 -11.23
CA GLN A 281 7.86 -19.98 -10.99
C GLN A 281 7.65 -18.78 -11.91
N PHE A 282 8.22 -17.64 -11.52
CA PHE A 282 8.16 -16.40 -12.30
C PHE A 282 6.72 -15.94 -12.63
N SER A 283 5.77 -16.20 -11.72
CA SER A 283 4.46 -15.55 -11.69
C SER A 283 4.64 -14.07 -11.34
N LEU A 284 5.17 -13.29 -12.28
CA LEU A 284 5.57 -11.92 -11.99
C LEU A 284 4.38 -10.96 -12.03
N VAL A 285 3.44 -11.14 -12.95
CA VAL A 285 2.32 -10.21 -13.13
C VAL A 285 1.32 -10.31 -11.99
N MET A 286 0.94 -9.17 -11.40
CA MET A 286 -0.19 -9.08 -10.47
C MET A 286 -1.49 -8.99 -11.28
N ASP A 287 -2.37 -9.99 -11.17
CA ASP A 287 -3.63 -10.03 -11.91
C ASP A 287 -4.64 -8.96 -11.42
N ALA A 288 -5.70 -8.71 -12.19
CA ALA A 288 -6.68 -7.69 -11.84
C ALA A 288 -7.36 -7.98 -10.49
N ARG A 289 -7.56 -6.92 -9.70
CA ARG A 289 -8.12 -6.99 -8.36
C ARG A 289 -8.83 -5.71 -7.98
N SER A 290 -9.84 -5.81 -7.13
CA SER A 290 -10.44 -4.68 -6.43
C SER A 290 -10.69 -4.96 -4.94
N ILE A 291 -10.87 -3.88 -4.18
CA ILE A 291 -11.36 -3.89 -2.80
C ILE A 291 -12.24 -2.67 -2.56
N ILE A 292 -13.39 -2.88 -1.90
CA ILE A 292 -14.22 -1.80 -1.34
C ILE A 292 -13.50 -1.27 -0.10
N THR A 293 -13.20 0.02 -0.08
CA THR A 293 -12.57 0.72 1.05
C THR A 293 -13.59 1.45 1.92
N TYR A 294 -14.79 1.68 1.40
CA TYR A 294 -15.93 2.20 2.16
C TYR A 294 -17.27 1.74 1.54
N PRO A 295 -18.26 1.33 2.35
CA PRO A 295 -18.12 1.06 3.78
C PRO A 295 -17.30 -0.22 4.01
N SER A 296 -16.51 -0.24 5.07
CA SER A 296 -15.70 -1.39 5.50
C SER A 296 -15.60 -1.44 7.02
N TYR A 297 -15.22 -2.56 7.61
CA TYR A 297 -15.02 -2.58 9.08
C TYR A 297 -13.95 -1.53 9.49
N PRO A 298 -14.17 -0.72 10.55
CA PRO A 298 -15.24 -0.79 11.56
C PRO A 298 -16.40 0.21 11.36
N ASP A 299 -16.68 0.62 10.13
CA ASP A 299 -17.73 1.60 9.84
C ASP A 299 -19.09 1.19 10.41
N THR A 300 -19.87 2.19 10.80
CA THR A 300 -21.30 2.08 11.06
C THR A 300 -22.00 3.01 10.09
N ILE A 301 -22.91 2.47 9.29
CA ILE A 301 -23.70 3.21 8.29
C ILE A 301 -25.16 3.31 8.69
N GLU A 302 -25.82 4.37 8.24
CA GLU A 302 -27.26 4.53 8.39
C GLU A 302 -28.00 4.06 7.14
N LYS A 303 -29.29 3.74 7.31
CA LYS A 303 -30.19 3.48 6.19
C LYS A 303 -30.25 4.70 5.26
N GLY A 304 -30.24 4.44 3.96
CA GLY A 304 -30.38 5.48 2.93
C GLY A 304 -29.25 5.43 1.91
N TRP A 305 -29.00 6.58 1.30
CA TRP A 305 -27.96 6.72 0.27
C TRP A 305 -26.57 6.66 0.89
N ILE A 306 -25.79 5.68 0.48
CA ILE A 306 -24.36 5.57 0.73
C ILE A 306 -23.62 5.52 -0.62
N GLU A 307 -22.40 6.02 -0.65
CA GLU A 307 -21.51 5.85 -1.79
C GLU A 307 -20.51 4.75 -1.48
N ILE A 308 -20.65 3.60 -2.14
CA ILE A 308 -19.65 2.54 -2.10
C ILE A 308 -18.42 3.02 -2.86
N GLN A 309 -17.26 3.00 -2.20
CA GLN A 309 -15.99 3.45 -2.74
C GLN A 309 -14.95 2.32 -2.64
N GLY A 310 -14.08 2.23 -3.63
CA GLY A 310 -12.96 1.28 -3.58
C GLY A 310 -11.88 1.57 -4.58
N ILE A 311 -10.86 0.72 -4.61
CA ILE A 311 -9.78 0.78 -5.59
C ILE A 311 -9.74 -0.52 -6.38
N ALA A 312 -9.41 -0.42 -7.66
CA ALA A 312 -9.17 -1.52 -8.58
C ALA A 312 -7.83 -1.32 -9.29
N TRP A 313 -7.11 -2.39 -9.61
CA TRP A 313 -5.82 -2.32 -10.32
C TRP A 313 -5.51 -3.62 -11.05
N SER A 314 -4.63 -3.56 -12.04
CA SER A 314 -4.12 -4.74 -12.75
C SER A 314 -2.69 -4.51 -13.21
N GLY A 315 -1.83 -5.51 -13.03
CA GLY A 315 -0.48 -5.52 -13.57
C GLY A 315 -0.44 -5.76 -15.08
N ARG A 316 -1.56 -6.14 -15.70
CA ARG A 316 -1.70 -6.35 -17.14
C ARG A 316 -2.02 -5.07 -17.91
N GLY A 317 -2.40 -3.99 -17.22
CA GLY A 317 -2.80 -2.78 -17.91
C GLY A 317 -3.71 -1.84 -17.11
N LYS A 318 -4.55 -1.11 -17.84
CA LYS A 318 -5.63 -0.27 -17.29
C LYS A 318 -6.78 -1.11 -16.78
N ILE A 319 -7.42 -0.62 -15.73
CA ILE A 319 -8.78 -1.05 -15.38
C ILE A 319 -9.75 -0.41 -16.38
N THR A 320 -10.61 -1.21 -17.00
CA THR A 320 -11.63 -0.74 -17.93
C THR A 320 -13.01 -0.70 -17.29
N ALA A 321 -13.25 -1.52 -16.26
CA ALA A 321 -14.46 -1.46 -15.46
C ALA A 321 -14.20 -1.97 -14.03
N ALA A 322 -14.97 -1.44 -13.08
CA ALA A 322 -15.18 -2.04 -11.79
C ALA A 322 -16.69 -2.24 -11.62
N GLU A 323 -17.10 -3.38 -11.11
CA GLU A 323 -18.51 -3.70 -10.87
C GLU A 323 -18.73 -3.95 -9.39
N VAL A 324 -19.91 -3.57 -8.91
CA VAL A 324 -20.34 -3.74 -7.53
C VAL A 324 -21.58 -4.62 -7.50
N SER A 325 -21.57 -5.59 -6.61
CA SER A 325 -22.76 -6.37 -6.22
C SER A 325 -23.23 -5.92 -4.85
N THR A 326 -24.55 -5.88 -4.66
CA THR A 326 -25.22 -5.59 -3.39
C THR A 326 -26.17 -6.73 -3.01
N ASP A 327 -25.95 -7.93 -3.55
CA ASP A 327 -26.81 -9.10 -3.41
C ASP A 327 -26.01 -10.40 -3.36
N ASP A 328 -24.83 -10.34 -2.73
CA ASP A 328 -23.93 -11.49 -2.54
C ASP A 328 -23.46 -12.13 -3.86
N GLY A 329 -23.17 -11.30 -4.87
CA GLY A 329 -22.60 -11.70 -6.15
C GLY A 329 -23.61 -12.23 -7.18
N ARG A 330 -24.92 -12.18 -6.89
CA ARG A 330 -25.97 -12.67 -7.80
C ARG A 330 -26.18 -11.75 -9.00
N SER A 331 -26.06 -10.44 -8.81
CA SER A 331 -26.08 -9.44 -9.86
C SER A 331 -24.97 -8.40 -9.67
N TRP A 332 -24.58 -7.77 -10.77
CA TRP A 332 -23.44 -6.84 -10.83
C TRP A 332 -23.86 -5.55 -11.54
N GLN A 333 -23.47 -4.43 -10.98
CA GLN A 333 -23.74 -3.10 -11.51
C GLN A 333 -22.41 -2.38 -11.75
N GLN A 334 -22.28 -1.71 -12.89
CA GLN A 334 -21.07 -0.97 -13.21
C GLN A 334 -20.91 0.23 -12.26
N ALA A 335 -19.74 0.34 -11.63
CA ALA A 335 -19.33 1.50 -10.85
C ALA A 335 -18.70 2.56 -11.77
N VAL A 336 -18.71 3.81 -11.33
CA VAL A 336 -18.03 4.90 -12.01
C VAL A 336 -16.55 4.86 -11.67
N LEU A 337 -15.69 4.71 -12.67
CA LEU A 337 -14.24 4.89 -12.51
C LEU A 337 -13.92 6.39 -12.50
N GLN A 338 -13.10 6.83 -11.54
CA GLN A 338 -12.65 8.21 -11.46
C GLN A 338 -11.44 8.42 -12.39
N GLU A 339 -11.65 9.22 -13.43
CA GLU A 339 -10.61 9.59 -14.40
C GLU A 339 -9.57 10.58 -13.81
N PRO A 340 -8.32 10.58 -14.31
CA PRO A 340 -7.79 9.68 -15.35
C PRO A 340 -7.46 8.27 -14.83
N VAL A 341 -7.77 7.24 -15.63
CA VAL A 341 -7.33 5.85 -15.38
C VAL A 341 -6.01 5.54 -16.08
N PHE A 342 -4.97 5.26 -15.29
CA PHE A 342 -3.64 4.92 -15.79
C PHE A 342 -3.42 3.41 -15.88
N SER A 343 -2.52 2.99 -16.76
CA SER A 343 -2.11 1.59 -16.90
C SER A 343 -1.26 1.20 -15.68
N LYS A 344 -1.51 0.02 -15.11
CA LYS A 344 -0.77 -0.52 -13.95
C LYS A 344 -0.79 0.42 -12.75
N ALA A 345 -1.95 1.02 -12.53
CA ALA A 345 -2.23 1.97 -11.46
C ALA A 345 -3.52 1.58 -10.71
N HIS A 346 -3.63 2.02 -9.46
CA HIS A 346 -4.91 2.06 -8.75
C HIS A 346 -5.87 3.01 -9.47
N ALA A 347 -7.06 2.52 -9.78
CA ALA A 347 -8.22 3.26 -10.25
C ALA A 347 -9.27 3.30 -9.12
N ARG A 348 -9.73 4.50 -8.76
CA ARG A 348 -10.79 4.68 -7.77
C ARG A 348 -12.14 4.42 -8.44
N PHE A 349 -13.00 3.61 -7.83
CA PHE A 349 -14.38 3.40 -8.29
C PHE A 349 -15.39 3.87 -7.24
N ARG A 350 -16.57 4.30 -7.71
CA ARG A 350 -17.69 4.80 -6.88
C ARG A 350 -19.03 4.26 -7.38
N HIS A 351 -19.92 3.89 -6.45
CA HIS A 351 -21.25 3.41 -6.76
C HIS A 351 -22.26 3.88 -5.71
N LEU A 352 -23.30 4.60 -6.12
CA LEU A 352 -24.36 5.04 -5.20
C LEU A 352 -25.34 3.90 -4.93
N PHE A 353 -25.56 3.62 -3.66
CA PHE A 353 -26.44 2.55 -3.20
C PHE A 353 -27.42 3.09 -2.16
N ASN A 354 -28.71 2.92 -2.40
CA ASN A 354 -29.75 3.23 -1.42
C ASN A 354 -30.00 1.99 -0.55
N TRP A 355 -29.23 1.86 0.53
CA TRP A 355 -29.33 0.73 1.43
C TRP A 355 -30.62 0.79 2.24
N ASP A 356 -31.41 -0.28 2.21
CA ASP A 356 -32.73 -0.32 2.85
C ASP A 356 -32.69 -0.67 4.35
N GLY A 357 -31.49 -0.92 4.90
CA GLY A 357 -31.24 -1.30 6.28
C GLY A 357 -31.30 -2.80 6.54
N LYS A 358 -31.45 -3.65 5.51
CA LYS A 358 -31.40 -5.11 5.67
C LYS A 358 -29.98 -5.65 5.59
N ASP A 359 -29.80 -6.84 6.16
CA ASP A 359 -28.56 -7.60 6.00
C ASP A 359 -28.20 -7.72 4.51
N THR A 360 -27.05 -7.18 4.12
CA THR A 360 -26.63 -7.06 2.72
C THR A 360 -25.15 -7.35 2.60
N VAL A 361 -24.76 -8.20 1.66
CA VAL A 361 -23.35 -8.37 1.30
C VAL A 361 -23.04 -7.52 0.07
N ILE A 362 -22.05 -6.64 0.22
CA ILE A 362 -21.50 -5.85 -0.89
C ILE A 362 -20.17 -6.43 -1.33
N MET A 363 -19.95 -6.49 -2.65
CA MET A 363 -18.74 -7.05 -3.26
C MET A 363 -18.29 -6.17 -4.42
N SER A 364 -17.00 -6.24 -4.78
CA SER A 364 -16.48 -5.58 -5.96
C SER A 364 -15.64 -6.52 -6.80
N ARG A 365 -15.69 -6.37 -8.13
CA ARG A 365 -14.77 -7.06 -9.04
C ARG A 365 -14.20 -6.11 -10.09
N ALA A 366 -12.92 -6.30 -10.43
CA ALA A 366 -12.22 -5.53 -11.46
C ALA A 366 -12.22 -6.25 -12.82
N ILE A 367 -12.24 -5.46 -13.90
CA ILE A 367 -12.03 -5.91 -15.28
C ILE A 367 -10.92 -5.04 -15.88
N ASP A 368 -9.91 -5.67 -16.49
CA ASP A 368 -8.80 -4.96 -17.13
C ASP A 368 -8.86 -4.96 -18.66
N GLU A 369 -7.99 -4.17 -19.28
CA GLU A 369 -7.93 -4.01 -20.74
C GLU A 369 -7.54 -5.28 -21.52
N SER A 370 -7.07 -6.33 -20.83
CA SER A 370 -6.85 -7.65 -21.44
C SER A 370 -8.13 -8.51 -21.50
N GLY A 371 -9.21 -8.05 -20.88
CA GLY A 371 -10.46 -8.78 -20.71
C GLY A 371 -10.44 -9.72 -19.50
N TYR A 372 -9.39 -9.69 -18.66
CA TYR A 372 -9.35 -10.47 -17.44
C TYR A 372 -10.39 -9.92 -16.45
N VAL A 373 -11.24 -10.80 -15.94
CA VAL A 373 -12.23 -10.50 -14.89
C VAL A 373 -11.72 -11.10 -13.59
N GLN A 374 -11.71 -10.30 -12.52
CA GLN A 374 -11.34 -10.77 -11.19
C GLN A 374 -12.21 -11.98 -10.79
N PRO A 375 -11.60 -13.13 -10.46
CA PRO A 375 -12.33 -14.36 -10.23
C PRO A 375 -13.02 -14.34 -8.86
N ASN A 376 -14.12 -15.09 -8.74
CA ASN A 376 -14.56 -15.50 -7.42
C ASN A 376 -13.58 -16.55 -6.84
N ARG A 377 -13.76 -16.87 -5.56
CA ARG A 377 -12.89 -17.82 -4.85
C ARG A 377 -12.83 -19.20 -5.50
N ALA A 378 -13.97 -19.77 -5.88
CA ALA A 378 -14.03 -21.09 -6.49
C ALA A 378 -13.30 -21.13 -7.84
N GLU A 379 -13.47 -20.09 -8.66
CA GLU A 379 -12.73 -19.90 -9.92
C GLU A 379 -11.23 -19.77 -9.69
N TRP A 380 -10.82 -18.99 -8.67
CA TRP A 380 -9.41 -18.85 -8.31
C TRP A 380 -8.81 -20.20 -7.88
N ILE A 381 -9.49 -20.93 -6.98
CA ILE A 381 -9.05 -22.27 -6.53
C ILE A 381 -9.00 -23.25 -7.70
N ALA A 382 -9.97 -23.22 -8.62
CA ALA A 382 -9.97 -24.08 -9.80
C ALA A 382 -8.79 -23.77 -10.73
N ALA A 383 -8.44 -22.50 -10.93
CA ALA A 383 -7.34 -22.08 -11.79
C ALA A 383 -5.95 -22.27 -11.15
N ARG A 384 -5.86 -22.10 -9.83
CA ARG A 384 -4.58 -22.04 -9.11
C ARG A 384 -4.29 -23.33 -8.33
N GLY A 385 -5.31 -24.07 -7.94
CA GLY A 385 -5.22 -25.27 -7.11
C GLY A 385 -5.30 -24.92 -5.62
N PRO A 386 -5.84 -25.82 -4.77
CA PRO A 386 -6.00 -25.58 -3.34
C PRO A 386 -4.67 -25.43 -2.58
N GLY A 387 -3.56 -25.92 -3.16
CA GLY A 387 -2.21 -25.80 -2.63
C GLY A 387 -1.42 -24.58 -3.12
N SER A 388 -2.02 -23.70 -3.94
CA SER A 388 -1.38 -22.45 -4.32
C SER A 388 -1.07 -21.66 -3.05
N GLY A 389 0.23 -21.43 -2.83
CA GLY A 389 0.78 -20.83 -1.62
C GLY A 389 0.23 -19.42 -1.35
N PRO A 390 0.80 -18.68 -0.39
CA PRO A 390 0.23 -17.40 0.04
C PRO A 390 0.22 -16.29 -1.02
N TYR A 391 0.72 -16.58 -2.24
CA TYR A 391 0.98 -15.62 -3.30
C TYR A 391 -0.16 -15.53 -4.32
N HIS A 392 -0.30 -14.38 -4.96
CA HIS A 392 -1.18 -14.14 -6.11
C HIS A 392 -2.67 -14.43 -5.84
N ARG A 393 -3.10 -14.16 -4.62
CA ARG A 393 -4.51 -14.29 -4.21
C ARG A 393 -5.27 -13.01 -4.52
N ASN A 394 -6.05 -13.06 -5.59
CA ASN A 394 -6.93 -11.97 -6.02
C ASN A 394 -8.43 -12.34 -6.10
N PRO A 395 -8.98 -13.32 -5.34
CA PRO A 395 -10.42 -13.55 -5.41
C PRO A 395 -11.20 -12.31 -4.96
N ILE A 396 -12.43 -12.18 -5.45
CA ILE A 396 -13.38 -11.16 -4.98
C ILE A 396 -13.54 -11.25 -3.46
N THR A 397 -13.52 -10.10 -2.79
CA THR A 397 -13.84 -9.96 -1.36
C THR A 397 -15.09 -9.10 -1.17
N GLY A 398 -15.72 -9.21 0.01
CA GLY A 398 -16.92 -8.46 0.33
C GLY A 398 -17.03 -8.02 1.79
N TRP A 399 -17.97 -7.12 2.03
CA TRP A 399 -18.36 -6.64 3.35
C TRP A 399 -19.82 -6.96 3.59
N ARG A 400 -20.17 -7.33 4.82
CA ARG A 400 -21.54 -7.55 5.26
C ARG A 400 -22.01 -6.31 6.03
N LEU A 401 -23.04 -5.66 5.49
CA LEU A 401 -23.79 -4.59 6.12
C LEU A 401 -24.87 -5.24 6.99
N MET A 402 -24.69 -5.24 8.30
CA MET A 402 -25.66 -5.83 9.22
C MET A 402 -26.86 -4.90 9.39
N ALA A 403 -28.04 -5.43 9.73
CA ALA A 403 -29.27 -4.65 9.85
C ALA A 403 -29.20 -3.47 10.86
N GLY A 404 -28.24 -3.49 11.79
CA GLY A 404 -27.96 -2.41 12.73
C GLY A 404 -26.98 -1.34 12.23
N GLY A 405 -26.52 -1.41 10.98
CA GLY A 405 -25.58 -0.45 10.39
C GLY A 405 -24.11 -0.83 10.50
N ASN A 406 -23.77 -1.74 11.42
CA ASN A 406 -22.40 -2.23 11.58
C ASN A 406 -21.92 -2.97 10.33
N VAL A 407 -20.69 -2.69 9.92
CA VAL A 407 -20.05 -3.32 8.76
C VAL A 407 -18.95 -4.25 9.21
N VAL A 408 -18.99 -5.50 8.75
CA VAL A 408 -17.99 -6.52 9.05
C VAL A 408 -17.45 -7.15 7.78
N TYR A 409 -16.23 -7.68 7.83
CA TYR A 409 -15.71 -8.48 6.74
C TYR A 409 -16.60 -9.71 6.51
N ARG A 410 -16.98 -9.97 5.26
CA ARG A 410 -17.65 -11.23 4.89
C ARG A 410 -16.59 -12.33 4.97
N VAL A 411 -16.57 -13.09 6.05
CA VAL A 411 -15.63 -14.20 6.22
C VAL A 411 -15.82 -15.20 5.08
N GLU A 412 -14.69 -15.65 4.56
CA GLU A 412 -14.62 -16.52 3.41
C GLU A 412 -14.08 -17.89 3.84
N GLU A 413 -14.77 -18.97 3.46
CA GLU A 413 -14.27 -20.33 3.67
C GLU A 413 -13.30 -20.70 2.55
N TRP A 414 -12.12 -21.21 2.91
CA TRP A 414 -11.07 -21.54 1.94
C TRP A 414 -11.09 -23.00 1.45
N GLY A 415 -12.03 -23.81 1.94
CA GLY A 415 -12.15 -25.24 1.64
C GLY A 415 -11.30 -26.10 2.56
#